data_AF-A0A0K8VY54-F1
#
_entry.id   AF-A0A0K8VY54-F1
#
_cell.length_a   1.000
_cell.length_b   1.000
_cell.length_c   1.000
_cell.angle_alpha   90.00
_cell.angle_beta   90.00
_cell.angle_gamma   90.00
#
_symmetry.space_group_name_H-M   'P 1'
#
loop_
_entity.id
_entity.type
_entity.pdbx_description
1 polymer ?
#
loop_
_entity_poly.entity_id
_entity_poly.type
_entity_poly.pdbx_seq_one_letter_code
_entity_poly.pdbx_strand_id
1 'polypeptide(L)'
;RWKECVDIASGSLAIAVGSLYVRKHFKQDSKAIALDMVHQIRGVFDNILSEVDWMDEATKKEAKKKLYAMTTHIGYPDEMLDNSKLEEYYRNLEIDSNKYFESFLNMNVFGTDYSFNKLRLPVNKTDWMRHARPAVVNAYYSSIENSIQFPAGILQGHFFHAARPKYMNYGAIGFVIGHEITHGFDDQGRRFDLQGNLLDWWAEDTQKAYLDKAKCIIEQYANFTDGQTGLHVSKRKKKKIRKIIYR
;
A
#
# COMPACT_ATOMS: atom_id res chain seq x y z
N ARG A 1 -8.35 -24.43 14.21
CA ARG A 1 -8.49 -23.80 15.55
C ARG A 1 -7.52 -22.63 15.79
N TRP A 2 -6.26 -22.83 16.21
CA TRP A 2 -5.42 -21.68 16.63
C TRP A 2 -5.17 -20.66 15.50
N LYS A 3 -5.01 -21.13 14.26
CA LYS A 3 -4.87 -20.27 13.07
C LYS A 3 -6.10 -19.39 12.86
N GLU A 4 -7.29 -19.98 12.91
CA GLU A 4 -8.56 -19.24 12.77
C GLU A 4 -8.72 -18.20 13.87
N CYS A 5 -8.38 -18.54 15.13
CA CYS A 5 -8.42 -17.57 16.23
C CYS A 5 -7.44 -16.40 15.99
N VAL A 6 -6.24 -16.69 15.47
CA VAL A 6 -5.25 -15.66 15.11
C VAL A 6 -5.74 -14.81 13.94
N ASP A 7 -6.38 -15.40 12.93
CA ASP A 7 -6.93 -14.68 11.79
C ASP A 7 -8.05 -13.71 12.23
N ILE A 8 -8.93 -14.17 13.12
CA ILE A 8 -10.00 -13.34 13.69
C ILE A 8 -9.40 -12.20 14.54
N ALA A 9 -8.47 -12.51 15.43
CA ALA A 9 -7.82 -11.49 16.25
C ALA A 9 -7.04 -10.48 15.39
N SER A 10 -6.34 -10.94 14.35
CA SER A 10 -5.58 -10.08 13.44
C SER A 10 -6.48 -9.20 12.56
N GLY A 11 -7.68 -9.67 12.24
CA GLY A 11 -8.68 -8.91 11.48
C GLY A 11 -9.40 -7.87 12.34
N SER A 12 -9.89 -8.26 13.52
CA SER A 12 -10.72 -7.41 14.38
C SER A 12 -9.91 -6.53 15.34
N LEU A 13 -8.73 -6.98 15.78
CA LEU A 13 -7.84 -6.30 16.72
C LEU A 13 -6.49 -5.98 16.09
N ALA A 14 -6.49 -5.62 14.81
CA ALA A 14 -5.28 -5.46 14.00
C ALA A 14 -4.24 -4.49 14.61
N ILE A 15 -4.69 -3.43 15.29
CA ILE A 15 -3.82 -2.44 15.93
C ILE A 15 -3.13 -3.06 17.17
N ALA A 16 -3.89 -3.70 18.06
CA ALA A 16 -3.34 -4.37 19.24
C ALA A 16 -2.37 -5.51 18.85
N VAL A 17 -2.80 -6.41 17.95
CA VAL A 17 -1.95 -7.50 17.43
C VAL A 17 -0.71 -6.95 16.74
N GLY A 18 -0.88 -5.87 15.97
CA GLY A 18 0.21 -5.19 15.29
C GLY A 18 1.25 -4.61 16.25
N SER A 19 0.81 -4.01 17.36
CA SER A 19 1.72 -3.48 18.39
C SER A 19 2.55 -4.60 19.01
N LEU A 20 1.91 -5.70 19.38
CA LEU A 20 2.60 -6.89 19.90
C LEU A 20 3.62 -7.44 18.88
N TYR A 21 3.23 -7.51 17.61
CA TYR A 21 4.09 -8.00 16.54
C TYR A 21 5.34 -7.13 16.38
N VAL A 22 5.17 -5.81 16.28
CA VAL A 22 6.28 -4.88 16.07
C VAL A 22 7.27 -4.93 17.24
N ARG A 23 6.78 -4.86 18.48
CA ARG A 23 7.63 -4.89 19.68
C ARG A 23 8.50 -6.14 19.75
N LYS A 24 8.00 -7.27 19.25
CA LYS A 24 8.68 -8.55 19.33
C LYS A 24 9.57 -8.85 18.13
N HIS A 25 9.17 -8.45 16.92
CA HIS A 25 9.76 -8.96 15.69
C HIS A 25 10.41 -7.92 14.79
N PHE A 26 10.12 -6.63 14.96
CA PHE A 26 10.61 -5.61 14.04
C PHE A 26 11.78 -4.82 14.63
N LYS A 27 12.88 -4.71 13.87
CA LYS A 27 14.07 -3.94 14.25
C LYS A 27 14.01 -2.55 13.64
N GLN A 28 14.35 -1.52 14.41
CA GLN A 28 14.25 -0.13 13.96
C GLN A 28 15.17 0.18 12.78
N ASP A 29 16.35 -0.43 12.70
CA ASP A 29 17.30 -0.25 11.58
C ASP A 29 16.69 -0.61 10.22
N SER A 30 15.76 -1.57 10.19
CA SER A 30 15.05 -1.96 8.98
C SER A 30 14.21 -0.79 8.41
N LYS A 31 13.68 0.08 9.26
CA LYS A 31 12.88 1.25 8.88
C LYS A 31 13.74 2.25 8.10
N ALA A 32 14.95 2.55 8.59
CA ALA A 32 15.86 3.50 7.96
C ALA A 32 16.36 3.03 6.60
N ILE A 33 16.77 1.75 6.50
CA ILE A 33 17.27 1.18 5.24
C ILE A 33 16.16 1.11 4.18
N ALA A 34 14.95 0.69 4.56
CA ALA A 34 13.83 0.65 3.63
C ALA A 34 13.44 2.06 3.14
N LEU A 35 13.49 3.06 4.02
CA LEU A 35 13.23 4.46 3.66
C LEU A 35 14.26 5.00 2.65
N ASP A 36 15.56 4.73 2.86
CA ASP A 36 16.62 5.08 1.90
C ASP A 36 16.37 4.44 0.52
N MET A 37 15.98 3.18 0.49
CA MET A 37 15.62 2.51 -0.77
C MET A 37 14.42 3.17 -1.47
N VAL A 38 13.40 3.61 -0.72
CA VAL A 38 12.28 4.37 -1.31
C VAL A 38 12.76 5.67 -1.95
N HIS A 39 13.64 6.41 -1.28
CA HIS A 39 14.20 7.66 -1.84
C HIS A 39 14.95 7.41 -3.14
N GLN A 40 15.78 6.37 -3.20
CA GLN A 40 16.54 6.04 -4.40
C GLN A 40 15.65 5.59 -5.56
N ILE A 41 14.67 4.73 -5.28
CA ILE A 41 13.74 4.24 -6.32
C ILE A 41 12.83 5.38 -6.81
N ARG A 42 12.41 6.29 -5.93
CA ARG A 42 11.71 7.52 -6.32
C ARG A 42 12.56 8.35 -7.27
N GLY A 43 13.86 8.53 -6.99
CA GLY A 43 14.78 9.25 -7.88
C GLY A 43 14.89 8.59 -9.26
N VAL A 44 14.96 7.26 -9.32
CA VAL A 44 14.96 6.53 -10.61
C VAL A 44 13.63 6.73 -11.35
N PHE A 45 12.50 6.70 -10.64
CA PHE A 45 11.19 6.95 -11.27
C PHE A 45 11.06 8.37 -11.82
N ASP A 46 11.63 9.38 -11.14
CA ASP A 46 11.71 10.75 -11.65
C ASP A 46 12.51 10.85 -12.96
N ASN A 47 13.65 10.14 -13.04
CA ASN A 47 14.42 10.06 -14.27
C ASN A 47 13.59 9.43 -15.40
N ILE A 48 12.90 8.32 -15.12
CA ILE A 48 12.02 7.67 -16.10
C ILE A 48 10.91 8.63 -16.58
N LEU A 49 10.28 9.38 -15.68
CA LEU A 49 9.28 10.40 -16.05
C LEU A 49 9.86 11.50 -16.94
N SER A 50 11.15 11.80 -16.81
CA SER A 50 11.84 12.79 -17.66
C SER A 50 12.05 12.26 -19.07
N GLU A 51 12.40 10.98 -19.18
CA GLU A 51 12.82 10.32 -20.42
C GLU A 51 11.68 9.79 -21.29
N VAL A 52 10.47 9.59 -20.73
CA VAL A 52 9.33 9.10 -21.52
C VAL A 52 9.00 10.05 -22.68
N ASP A 53 8.83 9.46 -23.86
CA ASP A 53 8.59 10.15 -25.13
C ASP A 53 7.12 10.45 -25.42
N TRP A 54 6.21 9.82 -24.67
CA TRP A 54 4.78 9.81 -24.92
C TRP A 54 3.98 10.77 -24.05
N MET A 55 4.65 11.42 -23.11
CA MET A 55 4.07 12.38 -22.18
C MET A 55 4.55 13.77 -22.52
N ASP A 56 3.63 14.72 -22.64
CA ASP A 56 3.97 16.13 -22.83
C ASP A 56 4.66 16.72 -21.58
N GLU A 57 5.45 17.78 -21.77
CA GLU A 57 6.25 18.39 -20.69
C GLU A 57 5.42 18.94 -19.52
N ALA A 58 4.19 19.40 -19.78
CA ALA A 58 3.31 19.89 -18.71
C ALA A 58 2.81 18.71 -17.85
N THR A 59 2.37 17.61 -18.47
CA THR A 59 1.96 16.41 -17.75
C THR A 59 3.14 15.76 -17.01
N LYS A 60 4.35 15.75 -17.59
CA LYS A 60 5.57 15.30 -16.88
C LYS A 60 5.80 16.10 -15.60
N LYS A 61 5.69 17.43 -15.67
CA LYS A 61 5.88 18.31 -14.51
C LYS A 61 4.88 18.00 -13.39
N GLU A 62 3.61 17.81 -13.71
CA GLU A 62 2.59 17.43 -12.72
C GLU A 62 2.81 16.02 -12.17
N ALA A 63 3.24 15.07 -13.02
CA ALA A 63 3.56 13.71 -12.60
C ALA A 63 4.71 13.68 -11.58
N LYS A 64 5.75 14.50 -11.80
CA LYS A 64 6.85 14.67 -10.85
C LYS A 64 6.38 15.29 -9.54
N LYS A 65 5.54 16.32 -9.57
CA LYS A 65 4.95 16.90 -8.33
C LYS A 65 4.19 15.83 -7.55
N LYS A 66 3.39 15.00 -8.24
CA LYS A 66 2.68 13.89 -7.61
C LYS A 66 3.63 12.86 -6.98
N LEU A 67 4.69 12.49 -7.69
CA LEU A 67 5.72 11.56 -7.22
C LEU A 67 6.38 12.03 -5.91
N TYR A 68 6.74 13.32 -5.84
CA TYR A 68 7.39 13.90 -4.67
C TYR A 68 6.43 14.21 -3.52
N ALA A 69 5.16 14.47 -3.82
CA ALA A 69 4.11 14.58 -2.80
C ALA A 69 3.69 13.21 -2.20
N MET A 70 4.17 12.10 -2.78
CA MET A 70 3.77 10.76 -2.36
C MET A 70 4.33 10.41 -0.97
N THR A 71 3.45 10.30 0.01
CA THR A 71 3.82 10.03 1.41
C THR A 71 4.24 8.58 1.58
N THR A 72 5.26 8.32 2.41
CA THR A 72 5.82 6.97 2.62
C THR A 72 5.62 6.53 4.07
N HIS A 73 4.96 5.39 4.27
CA HIS A 73 4.78 4.75 5.58
C HIS A 73 5.55 3.43 5.64
N ILE A 74 6.54 3.34 6.54
CA ILE A 74 7.43 2.18 6.67
C ILE A 74 7.27 1.52 8.05
N GLY A 75 7.04 0.22 8.06
CA GLY A 75 6.96 -0.61 9.25
C GLY A 75 5.64 -0.41 10.00
N TYR A 76 5.58 0.66 10.80
CA TYR A 76 4.49 0.96 11.72
C TYR A 76 4.53 2.45 12.15
N PRO A 77 3.37 3.04 12.51
CA PRO A 77 3.30 4.34 13.19
C PRO A 77 3.82 4.26 14.62
N ASP A 78 4.54 5.29 15.06
CA ASP A 78 5.23 5.26 16.36
C ASP A 78 4.23 5.23 17.55
N GLU A 79 3.01 5.74 17.36
CA GLU A 79 1.90 5.69 18.34
C GLU A 79 1.53 4.26 18.73
N MET A 80 1.83 3.26 17.90
CA MET A 80 1.61 1.85 18.26
C MET A 80 2.47 1.37 19.43
N LEU A 81 3.55 2.07 19.75
CA LEU A 81 4.40 1.77 20.91
C LEU A 81 3.92 2.44 22.19
N ASP A 82 2.97 3.37 22.10
CA ASP A 82 2.36 4.04 23.25
C ASP A 82 1.11 3.27 23.72
N ASN A 83 1.19 2.69 24.92
CA ASN A 83 0.07 1.96 25.50
C ASN A 83 -1.16 2.85 25.71
N SER A 84 -0.98 4.12 26.09
CA SER A 84 -2.10 5.03 26.34
C SER A 84 -2.90 5.30 25.07
N LYS A 85 -2.24 5.37 23.91
CA LYS A 85 -2.92 5.51 22.60
C LYS A 85 -3.72 4.27 22.21
N LEU A 86 -3.20 3.08 22.52
CA LEU A 86 -3.92 1.83 22.28
C LEU A 86 -5.15 1.70 23.19
N GLU A 87 -4.99 1.99 24.48
CA GLU A 87 -6.09 1.99 25.46
C GLU A 87 -7.17 3.03 25.10
N GLU A 88 -6.76 4.24 24.69
CA GLU A 88 -7.68 5.29 24.25
C GLU A 88 -8.53 4.86 23.04
N TYR A 89 -7.92 4.16 22.08
CA TYR A 89 -8.62 3.64 20.91
C TYR A 89 -9.64 2.55 21.28
N TYR A 90 -9.26 1.61 22.15
CA TYR A 90 -10.08 0.46 22.54
C TYR A 90 -10.98 0.71 23.76
N ARG A 91 -11.06 1.94 24.29
CA ARG A 91 -11.76 2.26 25.55
C ARG A 91 -13.23 1.81 25.63
N ASN A 92 -13.93 1.72 24.49
CA ASN A 92 -15.33 1.33 24.40
C ASN A 92 -15.52 -0.11 23.90
N LEU A 93 -14.44 -0.90 23.84
CA LEU A 93 -14.49 -2.30 23.42
C LEU A 93 -14.43 -3.23 24.64
N GLU A 94 -15.51 -3.98 24.84
CA GLU A 94 -15.59 -5.00 25.88
C GLU A 94 -15.47 -6.41 25.29
N ILE A 95 -14.56 -7.21 25.83
CA ILE A 95 -14.28 -8.59 25.43
C ILE A 95 -14.24 -9.46 26.69
N ASP A 96 -14.96 -10.58 26.67
CA ASP A 96 -15.02 -11.59 27.74
C ASP A 96 -14.50 -12.94 27.21
N SER A 97 -13.47 -13.48 27.86
CA SER A 97 -12.85 -14.75 27.48
C SER A 97 -13.78 -15.96 27.55
N ASN A 98 -14.86 -15.87 28.34
CA ASN A 98 -15.86 -16.94 28.48
C ASN A 98 -17.03 -16.80 27.49
N LYS A 99 -17.15 -15.65 26.81
CA LYS A 99 -18.25 -15.36 25.88
C LYS A 99 -17.73 -14.99 24.50
N TYR A 100 -17.25 -16.01 23.80
CA TYR A 100 -16.64 -15.84 22.48
C TYR A 100 -17.56 -15.15 21.46
N PHE A 101 -18.81 -15.61 21.33
CA PHE A 101 -19.76 -15.06 20.35
C PHE A 101 -20.13 -13.60 20.66
N GLU A 102 -20.43 -13.28 21.92
CA GLU A 102 -20.74 -11.91 22.37
C GLU A 102 -19.54 -10.98 22.12
N SER A 103 -18.33 -11.40 22.48
CA SER A 103 -17.10 -10.65 22.22
C SER A 103 -16.88 -10.39 20.73
N PHE A 104 -17.18 -11.38 19.87
CA PHE A 104 -17.09 -11.20 18.43
C PHE A 104 -18.09 -10.17 17.91
N LEU A 105 -19.33 -10.18 18.40
CA LEU A 105 -20.33 -9.16 18.05
C LEU A 105 -19.89 -7.77 18.54
N ASN A 106 -19.39 -7.65 19.76
CA ASN A 106 -18.89 -6.38 20.32
C ASN A 106 -17.76 -5.80 19.46
N MET A 107 -16.83 -6.63 18.97
CA MET A 107 -15.79 -6.17 18.04
C MET A 107 -16.36 -5.63 16.72
N ASN A 108 -17.43 -6.23 16.18
CA ASN A 108 -18.09 -5.74 14.97
C ASN A 108 -18.83 -4.41 15.20
N VAL A 109 -19.53 -4.29 16.33
CA VAL A 109 -20.20 -3.04 16.74
C VAL A 109 -19.17 -1.92 16.88
N PHE A 110 -18.09 -2.17 17.63
CA PHE A 110 -16.99 -1.20 17.80
C PHE A 110 -16.40 -0.71 16.47
N GLY A 111 -16.10 -1.61 15.53
CA GLY A 111 -15.58 -1.24 14.21
C GLY A 111 -16.57 -0.45 13.36
N THR A 112 -17.86 -0.75 13.48
CA THR A 112 -18.94 -0.03 12.79
C THR A 112 -19.09 1.37 13.36
N ASP A 113 -19.17 1.50 14.68
CA ASP A 113 -19.27 2.78 15.39
C ASP A 113 -18.06 3.68 15.09
N TYR A 114 -16.85 3.11 15.11
CA TYR A 114 -15.64 3.84 14.72
C TYR A 114 -15.77 4.42 13.30
N SER A 115 -16.25 3.63 12.35
CA SER A 115 -16.40 4.05 10.94
C SER A 115 -17.48 5.12 10.79
N PHE A 116 -18.61 4.97 11.47
CA PHE A 116 -19.73 5.92 11.41
C PHE A 116 -19.40 7.25 12.09
N ASN A 117 -18.63 7.23 13.17
CA ASN A 117 -18.16 8.44 13.85
C ASN A 117 -17.26 9.32 12.97
N LYS A 118 -16.66 8.76 11.90
CA LYS A 118 -15.83 9.52 10.95
C LYS A 118 -16.64 10.12 9.79
N LEU A 119 -17.91 9.75 9.59
CA LEU A 119 -18.68 10.07 8.37
C LEU A 119 -18.81 11.58 8.09
N ARG A 120 -18.93 12.40 9.13
CA ARG A 120 -19.12 13.86 9.02
C ARG A 120 -17.85 14.65 9.31
N LEU A 121 -16.74 13.96 9.57
CA LEU A 121 -15.46 14.58 9.88
C LEU A 121 -14.63 14.73 8.60
N PRO A 122 -13.81 15.79 8.49
CA PRO A 122 -12.84 15.87 7.41
C PRO A 122 -11.84 14.70 7.50
N VAL A 123 -11.34 14.27 6.34
CA VAL A 123 -10.31 13.23 6.30
C VAL A 123 -9.02 13.76 6.92
N ASN A 124 -8.63 13.21 8.06
CA ASN A 124 -7.34 13.48 8.65
C ASN A 124 -6.28 12.58 7.98
N LYS A 125 -5.45 13.18 7.12
CA LYS A 125 -4.35 12.47 6.42
C LYS A 125 -3.19 12.08 7.35
N THR A 126 -3.14 12.62 8.56
CA THR A 126 -2.14 12.26 9.58
C THR A 126 -2.69 11.27 10.61
N ASP A 127 -3.85 10.66 10.35
CA ASP A 127 -4.43 9.65 11.23
C ASP A 127 -3.63 8.34 11.16
N TRP A 128 -2.77 8.13 12.15
CA TRP A 128 -1.88 6.97 12.25
C TRP A 128 -2.64 5.63 12.23
N MET A 129 -3.90 5.59 12.69
CA MET A 129 -4.70 4.37 12.79
C MET A 129 -4.94 3.72 11.42
N ARG A 130 -4.98 4.53 10.36
CA ARG A 130 -5.14 4.06 8.96
C ARG A 130 -3.96 3.20 8.51
N HIS A 131 -2.80 3.41 9.13
CA HIS A 131 -1.57 2.69 8.82
C HIS A 131 -1.13 1.72 9.93
N ALA A 132 -1.97 1.50 10.94
CA ALA A 132 -1.65 0.71 12.12
C ALA A 132 -1.89 -0.81 11.97
N ARG A 133 -1.63 -1.37 10.78
CA ARG A 133 -1.72 -2.80 10.49
C ARG A 133 -0.35 -3.39 10.07
N PRO A 134 0.65 -3.39 10.97
CA PRO A 134 2.03 -3.74 10.65
C PRO A 134 2.25 -5.25 10.48
N ALA A 135 1.41 -6.10 11.06
CA ALA A 135 1.54 -7.56 11.04
C ALA A 135 1.00 -8.22 9.74
N VAL A 136 1.23 -7.57 8.59
CA VAL A 136 0.72 -8.02 7.29
C VAL A 136 1.89 -8.18 6.32
N VAL A 137 1.94 -9.31 5.60
CA VAL A 137 2.95 -9.56 4.55
C VAL A 137 2.40 -9.05 3.21
N ASN A 138 2.43 -7.73 3.01
CA ASN A 138 1.98 -7.09 1.78
C ASN A 138 2.54 -5.66 1.66
N ALA A 139 2.22 -4.95 0.58
CA ALA A 139 2.43 -3.51 0.44
C ALA A 139 1.22 -2.89 -0.29
N TYR A 140 1.05 -1.58 -0.14
CA TYR A 140 -0.14 -0.88 -0.65
C TYR A 140 0.16 0.53 -1.15
N TYR A 141 -0.58 0.95 -2.16
CA TYR A 141 -0.75 2.34 -2.58
C TYR A 141 -2.18 2.81 -2.32
N SER A 142 -2.32 4.05 -1.83
CA SER A 142 -3.59 4.70 -1.55
C SER A 142 -3.75 5.93 -2.46
N SER A 143 -4.67 5.86 -3.44
CA SER A 143 -4.90 7.00 -4.35
C SER A 143 -5.43 8.24 -3.64
N ILE A 144 -6.24 8.08 -2.60
CA ILE A 144 -6.88 9.17 -1.86
C ILE A 144 -5.92 9.92 -0.92
N GLU A 145 -4.83 9.28 -0.53
CA GLU A 145 -3.78 9.89 0.29
C GLU A 145 -2.54 10.24 -0.54
N ASN A 146 -2.45 9.72 -1.77
CA ASN A 146 -1.22 9.65 -2.54
C ASN A 146 -0.09 9.10 -1.65
N SER A 147 -0.28 7.91 -1.08
CA SER A 147 0.65 7.31 -0.12
C SER A 147 1.02 5.88 -0.49
N ILE A 148 2.23 5.47 -0.13
CA ILE A 148 2.72 4.08 -0.20
C ILE A 148 2.99 3.57 1.21
N GLN A 149 2.61 2.32 1.47
CA GLN A 149 2.71 1.69 2.78
C GLN A 149 3.37 0.32 2.70
N PHE A 150 4.40 0.13 3.53
CA PHE A 150 5.14 -1.12 3.69
C PHE A 150 5.07 -1.56 5.15
N PRO A 151 4.05 -2.33 5.55
CA PRO A 151 3.93 -2.91 6.89
C PRO A 151 5.20 -3.66 7.34
N ALA A 152 5.45 -3.70 8.65
CA ALA A 152 6.58 -4.42 9.23
C ALA A 152 6.68 -5.88 8.75
N GLY A 153 5.53 -6.52 8.52
CA GLY A 153 5.42 -7.91 8.09
C GLY A 153 6.00 -8.21 6.71
N ILE A 154 6.12 -7.25 5.78
CA ILE A 154 6.81 -7.50 4.50
C ILE A 154 8.33 -7.29 4.59
N LEU A 155 8.81 -6.59 5.61
CA LEU A 155 10.21 -6.20 5.77
C LEU A 155 11.02 -7.30 6.49
N GLN A 156 10.90 -8.55 6.02
CA GLN A 156 11.56 -9.71 6.60
C GLN A 156 11.82 -10.82 5.56
N GLY A 157 12.59 -11.83 5.96
CA GLY A 157 12.81 -13.06 5.19
C GLY A 157 13.38 -12.80 3.79
N HIS A 158 12.73 -13.38 2.77
CA HIS A 158 13.15 -13.26 1.38
C HIS A 158 12.96 -11.84 0.81
N PHE A 159 12.04 -11.05 1.37
CA PHE A 159 11.77 -9.71 0.89
C PHE A 159 12.80 -8.69 1.36
N PHE A 160 13.25 -8.78 2.60
CA PHE A 160 14.18 -7.82 3.18
C PHE A 160 15.01 -8.40 4.33
N HIS A 161 16.29 -8.03 4.38
CA HIS A 161 17.13 -8.16 5.57
C HIS A 161 18.20 -7.06 5.56
N ALA A 162 18.45 -6.44 6.71
CA ALA A 162 19.43 -5.34 6.82
C ALA A 162 20.86 -5.78 6.49
N ALA A 163 21.24 -6.99 6.90
CA ALA A 163 22.62 -7.49 6.77
C ALA A 163 22.91 -8.23 5.44
N ARG A 164 21.98 -8.30 4.49
CA ARG A 164 22.22 -9.03 3.22
C ARG A 164 22.67 -8.07 2.10
N PRO A 165 23.31 -8.59 1.03
CA PRO A 165 23.77 -7.76 -0.06
C PRO A 165 22.66 -6.90 -0.67
N LYS A 166 22.97 -5.63 -0.97
CA LYS A 166 22.00 -4.65 -1.44
C LYS A 166 21.20 -5.13 -2.66
N TYR A 167 21.86 -5.78 -3.63
CA TYR A 167 21.20 -6.26 -4.86
C TYR A 167 20.04 -7.23 -4.57
N MET A 168 20.10 -8.05 -3.51
CA MET A 168 18.99 -8.91 -3.11
C MET A 168 17.81 -8.10 -2.57
N ASN A 169 18.09 -7.03 -1.82
CA ASN A 169 17.05 -6.10 -1.38
C ASN A 169 16.41 -5.38 -2.58
N TYR A 170 17.19 -4.86 -3.53
CA TYR A 170 16.62 -4.21 -4.71
C TYR A 170 15.79 -5.15 -5.58
N GLY A 171 16.24 -6.39 -5.77
CA GLY A 171 15.49 -7.39 -6.54
C GLY A 171 14.18 -7.84 -5.88
N ALA A 172 14.08 -7.74 -4.55
CA ALA A 172 12.91 -8.14 -3.79
C ALA A 172 12.09 -6.92 -3.32
N ILE A 173 12.36 -6.35 -2.14
CA ILE A 173 11.61 -5.20 -1.64
C ILE A 173 11.72 -3.98 -2.58
N GLY A 174 12.84 -3.79 -3.27
CA GLY A 174 12.98 -2.71 -4.25
C GLY A 174 12.01 -2.82 -5.41
N PHE A 175 11.78 -4.04 -5.94
CA PHE A 175 10.73 -4.28 -6.91
C PHE A 175 9.34 -3.92 -6.35
N VAL A 176 9.04 -4.32 -5.11
CA VAL A 176 7.76 -4.00 -4.46
C VAL A 176 7.61 -2.48 -4.26
N ILE A 177 8.68 -1.77 -3.90
CA ILE A 177 8.66 -0.31 -3.79
C ILE A 177 8.32 0.34 -5.14
N GLY A 178 9.02 -0.05 -6.21
CA GLY A 178 8.73 0.46 -7.55
C GLY A 178 7.31 0.14 -8.00
N HIS A 179 6.80 -1.03 -7.63
CA HIS A 179 5.44 -1.46 -7.90
C HIS A 179 4.37 -0.57 -7.24
N GLU A 180 4.54 -0.24 -5.95
CA GLU A 180 3.61 0.64 -5.24
C GLU A 180 3.73 2.11 -5.71
N ILE A 181 4.93 2.58 -6.08
CA ILE A 181 5.07 3.92 -6.70
C ILE A 181 4.33 3.96 -8.05
N THR A 182 4.48 2.92 -8.88
CA THR A 182 3.85 2.84 -10.20
C THR A 182 2.32 2.81 -10.09
N HIS A 183 1.76 2.30 -8.99
CA HIS A 183 0.32 2.39 -8.73
C HIS A 183 -0.21 3.82 -8.67
N GLY A 184 0.62 4.81 -8.33
CA GLY A 184 0.26 6.22 -8.45
C GLY A 184 -0.01 6.69 -9.87
N PHE A 185 0.41 5.93 -10.87
CA PHE A 185 0.34 6.30 -12.28
C PHE A 185 -0.25 5.20 -13.16
N ASP A 186 -0.83 4.15 -12.57
CA ASP A 186 -1.55 3.12 -13.32
C ASP A 186 -2.90 3.63 -13.84
N ASP A 187 -3.71 2.76 -14.44
CA ASP A 187 -4.97 3.15 -15.07
C ASP A 187 -6.02 3.75 -14.11
N GLN A 188 -5.88 3.47 -12.80
CA GLN A 188 -6.71 4.05 -11.75
C GLN A 188 -5.99 5.20 -11.06
N GLY A 189 -4.74 4.99 -10.64
CA GLY A 189 -3.95 5.98 -9.92
C GLY A 189 -3.74 7.26 -10.71
N ARG A 190 -3.56 7.19 -12.03
CA ARG A 190 -3.41 8.37 -12.89
C ARG A 190 -4.59 9.33 -12.83
N ARG A 191 -5.78 8.86 -12.43
CA ARG A 191 -7.00 9.68 -12.36
C ARG A 191 -7.10 10.49 -11.07
N PHE A 192 -6.14 10.33 -10.17
CA PHE A 192 -6.07 11.08 -8.92
C PHE A 192 -4.93 12.08 -8.98
N ASP A 193 -5.16 13.32 -8.56
CA ASP A 193 -4.13 14.34 -8.46
C ASP A 193 -3.17 14.06 -7.27
N LEU A 194 -2.23 14.97 -7.03
CA LEU A 194 -1.26 14.83 -5.93
C LEU A 194 -1.88 14.97 -4.54
N GLN A 195 -3.07 15.55 -4.42
CA GLN A 195 -3.85 15.63 -3.19
C GLN A 195 -4.80 14.43 -3.00
N GLY A 196 -4.90 13.54 -3.99
CA GLY A 196 -5.79 12.38 -3.95
C GLY A 196 -7.24 12.67 -4.34
N ASN A 197 -7.50 13.77 -5.07
CA ASN A 197 -8.81 14.05 -5.65
C ASN A 197 -8.93 13.37 -7.01
N LEU A 198 -10.11 12.84 -7.32
CA LEU A 198 -10.40 12.31 -8.66
C LEU A 198 -10.54 13.50 -9.62
N LEU A 199 -9.50 13.73 -10.43
CA LEU A 199 -9.39 14.84 -11.36
C LEU A 199 -8.64 14.36 -12.60
N ASP A 200 -9.10 14.77 -13.77
CA ASP A 200 -8.34 14.52 -15.00
C ASP A 200 -7.29 15.62 -15.18
N TRP A 201 -6.04 15.32 -14.86
CA TRP A 201 -4.91 16.25 -14.88
C TRP A 201 -3.91 15.98 -16.00
N TRP A 202 -4.20 15.02 -16.89
CA TRP A 202 -3.37 14.70 -18.05
C TRP A 202 -3.95 15.35 -19.30
N ALA A 203 -3.07 15.88 -20.15
CA ALA A 203 -3.48 16.30 -21.49
C ALA A 203 -4.07 15.12 -22.28
N GLU A 204 -5.03 15.41 -23.16
CA GLU A 204 -5.77 14.38 -23.92
C GLU A 204 -4.84 13.48 -24.76
N ASP A 205 -3.85 14.08 -25.43
CA ASP A 205 -2.86 13.33 -26.22
C ASP A 205 -2.02 12.38 -25.36
N THR A 206 -1.59 12.83 -24.17
CA THR A 206 -0.88 11.99 -23.20
C THR A 206 -1.75 10.84 -22.71
N GLN A 207 -3.05 11.07 -22.48
CA GLN A 207 -3.97 10.00 -22.11
C GLN A 207 -4.14 8.97 -23.22
N LYS A 208 -4.26 9.41 -24.46
CA LYS A 208 -4.35 8.53 -25.63
C LYS A 208 -3.09 7.70 -25.78
N ALA A 209 -1.92 8.34 -25.73
CA ALA A 209 -0.64 7.66 -25.83
C ALA A 209 -0.43 6.63 -24.71
N TYR A 210 -0.86 6.93 -23.48
CA TYR A 210 -0.86 5.97 -22.38
C TYR A 210 -1.75 4.75 -22.65
N LEU A 211 -2.97 4.97 -23.14
CA LEU A 211 -3.90 3.87 -23.45
C LEU A 211 -3.35 2.99 -24.59
N ASP A 212 -2.68 3.60 -25.58
CA ASP A 212 -2.03 2.90 -26.67
C ASP A 212 -0.87 2.04 -26.15
N LYS A 213 -0.01 2.56 -25.27
CA LYS A 213 1.05 1.74 -24.64
C LYS A 213 0.49 0.65 -23.72
N ALA A 214 -0.56 0.94 -22.96
CA ALA A 214 -1.23 -0.03 -22.10
C ALA A 214 -1.79 -1.22 -22.88
N LYS A 215 -2.19 -1.01 -24.14
CA LYS A 215 -2.71 -2.05 -25.03
C LYS A 215 -1.71 -3.19 -25.25
N CYS A 216 -0.42 -2.87 -25.40
CA CYS A 216 0.64 -3.88 -25.54
C CYS A 216 0.65 -4.88 -24.37
N ILE A 217 0.56 -4.37 -23.13
CA ILE A 217 0.53 -5.21 -21.92
C ILE A 217 -0.78 -6.01 -21.83
N ILE A 218 -1.91 -5.40 -22.19
CA ILE A 218 -3.20 -6.09 -22.23
C ILE A 218 -3.13 -7.28 -23.19
N GLU A 219 -2.56 -7.09 -24.38
CA GLU A 219 -2.41 -8.13 -25.40
C GLU A 219 -1.41 -9.21 -24.98
N GLN A 220 -0.25 -8.81 -24.44
CA GLN A 220 0.75 -9.73 -23.92
C GLN A 220 0.13 -10.69 -22.89
N TYR A 221 -0.56 -10.15 -21.88
CA TYR A 221 -1.10 -10.99 -20.82
C TYR A 221 -2.35 -11.76 -21.23
N ALA A 222 -3.11 -11.28 -22.21
CA ALA A 222 -4.24 -12.00 -22.76
C ALA A 222 -3.85 -13.35 -23.40
N ASN A 223 -2.60 -13.45 -23.88
CA ASN A 223 -2.08 -14.64 -24.52
C ASN A 223 -1.57 -15.70 -23.53
N PHE A 224 -1.57 -15.43 -22.22
CA PHE A 224 -1.25 -16.45 -21.24
C PHE A 224 -2.46 -17.32 -20.89
N THR A 225 -2.23 -18.63 -20.89
CA THR A 225 -3.15 -19.63 -20.34
C THR A 225 -2.53 -20.21 -19.09
N ASP A 226 -3.32 -20.26 -18.01
CA ASP A 226 -2.91 -20.94 -16.80
C ASP A 226 -2.93 -22.46 -17.02
N GLY A 227 -1.76 -23.11 -16.88
CA GLY A 227 -1.62 -24.53 -17.20
C GLY A 227 -2.36 -25.48 -16.25
N GLN A 228 -2.76 -25.03 -15.06
CA GLN A 228 -3.48 -25.85 -14.09
C GLN A 228 -4.99 -25.80 -14.30
N THR A 229 -5.52 -24.63 -14.62
CA THR A 229 -6.96 -24.39 -14.78
C THR A 229 -7.42 -24.38 -16.23
N GLY A 230 -6.50 -24.25 -17.19
CA GLY A 230 -6.80 -24.07 -18.62
C GLY A 230 -7.44 -22.72 -18.95
N LEU A 231 -7.54 -21.81 -17.98
CA LEU A 231 -8.19 -20.52 -18.16
C LEU A 231 -7.20 -19.49 -18.72
N HIS A 232 -7.67 -18.70 -19.68
CA HIS A 232 -6.93 -17.53 -20.14
C HIS A 232 -6.86 -16.45 -19.05
N VAL A 233 -5.70 -15.83 -18.93
CA VAL A 233 -5.54 -14.65 -18.08
C VAL A 233 -6.41 -13.52 -18.64
N SER A 234 -7.41 -13.09 -17.86
CA SER A 234 -8.43 -12.14 -18.32
C SER A 234 -7.87 -10.80 -18.79
N LYS A 235 -8.29 -10.39 -20.00
CA LYS A 235 -7.99 -9.08 -20.65
C LYS A 235 -8.37 -7.85 -19.81
N ARG A 236 -9.39 -7.95 -18.94
CA ARG A 236 -9.99 -6.80 -18.23
C ARG A 236 -9.99 -6.92 -16.70
N LYS A 237 -9.90 -8.13 -16.13
CA LYS A 237 -10.12 -8.32 -14.68
C LYS A 237 -8.87 -8.19 -13.82
N LYS A 238 -7.66 -8.14 -14.39
CA LYS A 238 -6.46 -7.85 -13.61
C LYS A 238 -6.16 -6.34 -13.65
N LYS A 239 -6.86 -5.60 -12.78
CA LYS A 239 -6.44 -4.26 -12.31
C LYS A 239 -4.96 -4.22 -11.87
N LYS A 240 -4.36 -5.38 -11.57
CA LYS A 240 -2.93 -5.52 -11.24
C LYS A 240 -1.96 -5.74 -12.42
N ILE A 241 -2.44 -5.92 -13.66
CA ILE A 241 -1.55 -6.17 -14.82
C ILE A 241 -1.19 -4.88 -15.58
N ARG A 242 -1.96 -3.81 -15.45
CA ARG A 242 -1.68 -2.50 -16.09
C ARG A 242 -0.54 -1.71 -15.42
N LYS A 243 0.46 -2.41 -14.87
CA LYS A 243 1.52 -1.86 -14.01
C LYS A 243 2.87 -1.66 -14.70
N ILE A 244 2.94 -1.82 -16.03
CA ILE A 244 4.21 -1.71 -16.76
C ILE A 244 3.98 -0.90 -18.03
N ILE A 245 3.82 0.42 -17.91
CA ILE A 245 3.78 1.34 -19.07
C ILE A 245 5.05 2.19 -19.16
N TYR A 246 5.92 2.10 -18.14
CA TYR A 246 7.18 2.85 -18.03
C TYR A 246 8.41 2.02 -18.43
N ARG A 247 8.23 1.02 -19.31
CA ARG A 247 9.32 0.29 -19.96
C ARG A 247 9.39 0.68 -21.43
#